data_AF-A0A0A1UBR1-F1
#
_entry.id   AF-A0A0A1UBR1-F1
#
_cell.length_a   1.000
_cell.length_b   1.000
_cell.length_c   1.000
_cell.angle_alpha   90.00
_cell.angle_beta   90.00
_cell.angle_gamma   90.00
#
_symmetry.space_group_name_H-M   'P 1'
#
loop_
_entity.id
_entity.type
_entity.pdbx_description
1 polymer ?
#
loop_
_entity_poly.entity_id
_entity_poly.type
_entity_poly.pdbx_seq_one_letter_code
_entity_poly.pdbx_strand_id
1 'polypeptide(L)'
;MCGLSGYHIMIVSKFLETIIDFINLELVCKKFSGNMEKFHFNPIPLNSKTLGYFPNIETLHLWNKKDENFGNGFMINTEKMEIVKIKVVLKKEFFRIIVWFSVNFKTVDRNKFRNIEFKNVTYT
;
A
#
# COMPACT_ATOMS: atom_id res chain seq x y z
N MET A 1 4.06 -28.18 22.45
CA MET A 1 4.93 -27.34 21.60
C MET A 1 4.24 -26.00 21.38
N CYS A 2 4.71 -24.92 22.01
CA CYS A 2 4.31 -23.55 21.65
C CYS A 2 5.19 -23.07 20.49
N GLY A 3 4.73 -23.26 19.26
CA GLY A 3 5.43 -22.77 18.08
C GLY A 3 4.62 -21.68 17.38
N LEU A 4 5.29 -20.64 16.88
CA LEU A 4 4.67 -19.61 16.05
C LEU A 4 3.91 -20.28 14.89
N SER A 5 2.59 -20.09 14.85
CA SER A 5 1.77 -20.59 13.74
C SER A 5 1.91 -19.68 12.51
N GLY A 6 1.47 -20.15 11.35
CA GLY A 6 1.42 -19.33 10.12
C GLY A 6 0.50 -18.11 10.23
N TYR A 7 -0.35 -18.03 11.26
CA TYR A 7 -1.14 -16.83 11.59
C TYR A 7 -0.35 -15.86 12.47
N HIS A 8 0.35 -16.37 13.49
CA HIS A 8 1.21 -15.53 14.34
C HIS A 8 2.29 -14.84 13.51
N ILE A 9 2.88 -15.56 12.55
CA ILE A 9 3.90 -14.97 11.68
C ILE A 9 3.32 -13.86 10.80
N MET A 10 2.10 -14.00 10.30
CA MET A 10 1.42 -12.96 9.52
C MET A 10 1.22 -11.68 10.35
N ILE A 11 0.87 -11.81 11.64
CA ILE A 11 0.76 -10.66 12.55
C ILE A 11 2.12 -9.99 12.74
N VAL A 12 3.15 -10.77 13.06
CA VAL A 12 4.52 -10.25 13.26
C VAL A 12 5.06 -9.59 11.99
N SER A 13 4.72 -10.15 10.82
CA SER A 13 5.17 -9.64 9.52
C SER A 13 4.70 -8.21 9.24
N LYS A 14 3.62 -7.74 9.89
CA LYS A 14 3.15 -6.34 9.74
C LYS A 14 4.16 -5.30 10.23
N PHE A 15 5.12 -5.71 11.07
CA PHE A 15 6.16 -4.85 11.61
C PHE A 15 7.47 -4.92 10.83
N LEU A 16 7.51 -5.69 9.72
CA LEU A 16 8.67 -5.71 8.82
C LEU A 16 8.68 -4.46 7.95
N GLU A 17 9.87 -4.00 7.60
CA GLU A 17 10.05 -2.71 6.93
C GLU A 17 10.30 -2.86 5.43
N THR A 18 10.93 -3.95 5.01
CA THR A 18 11.37 -4.13 3.61
C THR A 18 10.78 -5.38 2.99
N ILE A 19 10.63 -5.37 1.66
CA ILE A 19 10.20 -6.57 0.91
C ILE A 19 11.18 -7.75 1.10
N ILE A 20 12.46 -7.45 1.33
CA ILE A 20 13.49 -8.47 1.53
C ILE A 20 13.21 -9.24 2.82
N ASP A 21 12.71 -8.58 3.86
CA ASP A 21 12.34 -9.24 5.12
C ASP A 21 11.20 -10.25 4.91
N PHE A 22 10.20 -9.91 4.11
CA PHE A 22 9.11 -10.82 3.76
C PHE A 22 9.61 -12.03 2.95
N ILE A 23 10.45 -11.78 1.95
CA ILE A 23 11.04 -12.86 1.13
C ILE A 23 11.86 -13.80 2.02
N ASN A 24 12.75 -13.25 2.84
CA ASN A 24 13.57 -14.03 3.77
C ASN A 24 12.70 -14.84 4.72
N LEU A 25 11.63 -14.25 5.25
CA LEU A 25 10.70 -14.92 6.16
C LEU A 25 10.05 -16.16 5.53
N GLU A 26 9.60 -16.06 4.28
CA GLU A 26 9.01 -17.20 3.58
C GLU A 26 10.04 -18.30 3.26
N LEU A 27 11.29 -17.90 3.02
CA LEU A 27 12.40 -18.82 2.74
C LEU A 27 12.88 -19.58 3.99
N VAL A 28 12.60 -19.10 5.21
CA VAL A 28 13.03 -19.76 6.46
C VAL A 28 12.49 -21.18 6.56
N CYS A 29 11.19 -21.40 6.28
CA CYS A 29 10.61 -22.74 6.32
C CYS A 29 9.28 -22.82 5.55
N LYS A 30 8.92 -24.04 5.12
CA LYS A 30 7.68 -24.33 4.38
C LYS A 30 6.40 -23.85 5.08
N LYS A 31 6.42 -23.75 6.41
CA LYS A 31 5.27 -23.29 7.22
C LYS A 31 4.94 -21.81 6.99
N PHE A 32 5.94 -21.00 6.62
CA PHE A 32 5.78 -19.56 6.38
C PHE A 32 5.68 -19.22 4.89
N SER A 33 5.78 -20.21 4.01
CA SER A 33 5.50 -20.03 2.58
C SER A 33 4.08 -19.52 2.35
N GLY A 34 3.91 -18.60 1.40
CA GLY A 34 2.61 -17.99 1.10
C GLY A 34 2.12 -17.06 2.21
N ASN A 35 3.03 -16.45 2.97
CA ASN A 35 2.67 -15.47 3.98
C ASN A 35 2.19 -14.16 3.36
N MET A 36 2.85 -13.69 2.29
CA MET A 36 2.50 -12.48 1.55
C MET A 36 1.13 -12.59 0.87
N GLU A 37 0.72 -13.79 0.45
CA GLU A 37 -0.60 -14.04 -0.14
C GLU A 37 -1.76 -13.80 0.84
N LYS A 38 -1.51 -13.86 2.15
CA LYS A 38 -2.54 -13.65 3.19
C LYS A 38 -2.89 -12.18 3.40
N PHE A 39 -2.15 -11.26 2.79
CA PHE A 39 -2.35 -9.83 2.97
C PHE A 39 -3.35 -9.28 1.95
N HIS A 40 -4.44 -8.70 2.47
CA HIS A 40 -5.40 -7.92 1.68
C HIS A 40 -5.10 -6.42 1.64
N PHE A 41 -4.06 -6.00 2.36
CA PHE A 41 -3.54 -4.64 2.37
C PHE A 41 -2.01 -4.67 2.42
N ASN A 42 -1.34 -3.65 1.89
CA ASN A 42 0.12 -3.60 1.92
C ASN A 42 0.64 -3.14 3.30
N PRO A 43 1.44 -3.97 4.00
CA PRO A 43 2.08 -3.56 5.26
C PRO A 43 3.22 -2.55 5.04
N ILE A 44 3.83 -2.56 3.86
CA ILE A 44 4.94 -1.68 3.47
C ILE A 44 4.58 -0.89 2.20
N PRO A 45 5.26 0.24 1.89
CA PRO A 45 5.10 0.91 0.61
C PRO A 45 5.41 -0.04 -0.55
N LEU A 46 4.53 -0.07 -1.56
CA LEU A 46 4.70 -0.89 -2.76
C LEU A 46 5.09 -0.07 -3.97
N ASN A 47 5.72 -0.74 -4.92
CA ASN A 47 6.00 -0.22 -6.25
C ASN A 47 5.66 -1.26 -7.32
N SER A 48 5.74 -0.87 -8.58
CA SER A 48 5.45 -1.74 -9.74
C SER A 48 6.21 -3.08 -9.72
N LYS A 49 7.40 -3.15 -9.09
CA LYS A 49 8.17 -4.41 -8.98
C LYS A 49 7.73 -5.26 -7.79
N THR A 50 7.34 -4.63 -6.68
CA THR A 50 7.00 -5.36 -5.44
C THR A 50 5.54 -5.75 -5.34
N LEU A 51 4.67 -5.15 -6.16
CA LEU A 51 3.24 -5.45 -6.19
C LEU A 51 2.95 -6.94 -6.47
N GLY A 52 3.78 -7.59 -7.31
CA GLY A 52 3.62 -8.99 -7.67
C GLY A 52 3.77 -9.98 -6.51
N TYR A 53 4.47 -9.60 -5.44
CA TYR A 53 4.61 -10.45 -4.25
C TYR A 53 3.34 -10.53 -3.41
N PHE A 54 2.44 -9.56 -3.54
CA PHE A 54 1.21 -9.47 -2.76
C PHE A 54 -0.01 -9.54 -3.69
N PRO A 55 -0.37 -10.75 -4.18
CA PRO A 55 -1.40 -10.91 -5.21
C PRO A 55 -2.79 -10.43 -4.75
N ASN A 56 -3.13 -10.68 -3.48
CA ASN A 56 -4.47 -10.49 -2.94
C ASN A 56 -4.74 -9.10 -2.34
N ILE A 57 -3.91 -8.10 -2.63
CA ILE A 57 -4.15 -6.74 -2.14
C ILE A 57 -5.39 -6.14 -2.79
N GLU A 58 -6.32 -5.78 -1.92
CA GLU A 58 -7.56 -5.06 -2.23
C GLU A 58 -7.51 -3.62 -1.70
N THR A 59 -6.83 -3.39 -0.57
CA THR A 59 -6.68 -2.08 0.06
C THR A 59 -5.26 -1.55 -0.07
N LEU A 60 -5.09 -0.43 -0.77
CA LEU A 60 -3.80 0.24 -0.91
C LEU A 60 -3.60 1.27 0.21
N HIS A 61 -2.60 1.05 1.06
CA HIS A 61 -2.07 2.01 2.01
C HIS A 61 -0.98 2.86 1.38
N LEU A 62 -1.18 4.17 1.39
CA LEU A 62 -0.18 5.17 1.04
C LEU A 62 0.36 5.78 2.33
N TRP A 63 1.58 5.39 2.68
CA TRP A 63 2.26 5.79 3.91
C TRP A 63 2.92 7.16 3.73
N ASN A 64 3.48 7.42 2.54
CA ASN A 64 4.15 8.67 2.20
C ASN A 64 3.64 9.27 0.88
N LYS A 65 3.88 10.58 0.70
CA LYS A 65 3.49 11.34 -0.51
C LYS A 65 4.17 10.84 -1.80
N LYS A 66 5.31 10.15 -1.67
CA LYS A 66 6.12 9.64 -2.79
C LYS A 66 5.77 8.19 -3.16
N ASP A 67 4.86 7.56 -2.42
CA ASP A 67 4.47 6.17 -2.67
C ASP A 67 3.76 6.04 -4.01
N GLU A 68 3.95 4.91 -4.68
CA GLU A 68 3.35 4.66 -5.98
C GLU A 68 1.84 4.40 -5.82
N ASN A 69 1.04 5.07 -6.65
CA ASN A 69 -0.42 4.98 -6.62
C ASN A 69 -1.00 4.02 -7.68
N PHE A 70 -0.14 3.40 -8.51
CA PHE A 70 -0.54 2.45 -9.57
C PHE A 70 -1.62 2.99 -10.51
N GLY A 71 -1.56 4.29 -10.83
CA GLY A 71 -2.53 4.96 -11.69
C GLY A 71 -3.78 5.47 -10.97
N ASN A 72 -3.91 5.24 -9.65
CA ASN A 72 -5.02 5.74 -8.83
C ASN A 72 -4.75 7.13 -8.24
N GLY A 73 -4.12 8.01 -9.03
CA GLY A 73 -3.84 9.38 -8.61
C GLY A 73 -5.10 10.12 -8.17
N PHE A 74 -4.96 11.00 -7.18
CA PHE A 74 -6.03 11.85 -6.67
C PHE A 74 -5.75 13.34 -6.87
N MET A 75 -6.82 14.13 -6.92
CA MET A 75 -6.73 15.55 -7.27
C MET A 75 -6.08 16.34 -6.13
N ILE A 76 -4.89 16.91 -6.37
CA ILE A 76 -4.17 17.78 -5.45
C ILE A 76 -4.25 19.21 -6.01
N ASN A 77 -4.33 20.23 -5.15
CA ASN A 77 -4.51 21.64 -5.56
C ASN A 77 -3.33 22.25 -6.33
N THR A 78 -2.22 21.55 -6.49
CA THR A 78 -1.05 22.09 -7.18
C THR A 78 -1.25 21.95 -8.70
N GLU A 79 -1.44 23.08 -9.37
CA GLU A 79 -1.34 23.22 -10.83
C GLU A 79 0.04 22.79 -11.31
N LYS A 80 0.27 21.49 -11.42
CA LYS A 80 1.27 20.89 -12.31
C LYS A 80 0.73 19.56 -12.81
N MET A 81 -0.11 19.65 -13.83
CA MET A 81 -0.40 18.55 -14.75
C MET A 81 0.79 18.29 -15.70
N GLU A 82 2.02 18.44 -15.21
CA GLU A 82 3.24 18.38 -16.01
C GLU A 82 3.95 17.03 -15.78
N ILE A 83 3.99 16.22 -16.85
CA ILE A 83 5.08 15.28 -17.21
C ILE A 83 4.97 13.77 -16.84
N VAL A 84 4.14 13.29 -15.90
CA VAL A 84 4.18 11.85 -15.50
C VAL A 84 3.21 10.94 -16.29
N LYS A 85 3.00 11.18 -17.59
CA LYS A 85 2.13 10.34 -18.45
C LYS A 85 2.87 9.22 -19.21
N ILE A 86 4.20 9.10 -19.13
CA ILE A 86 4.96 8.12 -19.91
C ILE A 86 6.01 7.38 -19.05
N LYS A 87 5.59 6.83 -17.92
CA LYS A 87 6.08 5.50 -17.54
C LYS A 87 4.88 4.60 -17.69
N VAL A 88 5.07 3.41 -18.26
CA VAL A 88 4.07 2.35 -18.27
C VAL A 88 3.80 2.00 -16.81
N VAL A 89 2.92 2.78 -16.16
CA VAL A 89 2.52 2.54 -14.78
C VAL A 89 1.60 1.34 -14.85
N LEU A 90 1.94 0.27 -14.13
CA LEU A 90 1.04 -0.84 -13.93
C LEU A 90 -0.25 -0.29 -13.32
N LYS A 91 -1.31 -0.23 -14.13
CA LYS A 91 -2.63 0.20 -13.66
C LYS A 91 -3.26 -0.98 -12.92
N LYS A 92 -3.38 -0.86 -11.60
CA LYS A 92 -4.14 -1.80 -10.76
C LYS A 92 -5.24 -1.03 -10.06
N GLU A 93 -6.48 -1.49 -10.20
CA GLU A 93 -7.61 -0.92 -9.46
C GLU A 93 -7.70 -1.60 -8.09
N PHE A 94 -7.85 -0.80 -7.04
CA PHE A 94 -7.99 -1.26 -5.67
C PHE A 94 -9.43 -1.03 -5.20
N PHE A 95 -9.92 -1.89 -4.30
CA PHE A 95 -11.24 -1.69 -3.69
C PHE A 95 -11.26 -0.40 -2.87
N ARG A 96 -10.19 -0.15 -2.10
CA ARG A 96 -10.06 1.02 -1.23
C ARG A 96 -8.62 1.52 -1.20
N ILE A 97 -8.45 2.83 -1.05
CA ILE A 97 -7.15 3.48 -0.86
C ILE A 97 -7.18 4.23 0.47
N ILE A 98 -6.17 4.06 1.31
CA ILE A 98 -6.04 4.73 2.60
C ILE A 98 -4.77 5.58 2.61
N VAL A 99 -4.92 6.87 2.85
CA VAL A 99 -3.84 7.86 2.89
C VAL A 99 -3.52 8.20 4.33
N TRP A 100 -2.29 7.92 4.76
CA TRP A 100 -1.84 8.14 6.14
C TRP A 100 -1.08 9.44 6.35
N PHE A 101 -0.48 9.99 5.30
CA PHE A 101 0.22 11.28 5.38
C PHE A 101 -0.75 12.45 5.44
N SER A 102 -0.29 13.57 5.99
CA SER A 102 -1.06 14.80 6.13
C SER A 102 -1.52 15.37 4.77
N VAL A 103 -2.83 15.62 4.67
CA VAL A 103 -3.50 16.25 3.52
C VAL A 103 -4.37 17.44 3.97
N ASN A 104 -4.49 18.46 3.12
CA ASN A 104 -5.38 19.60 3.37
C ASN A 104 -6.85 19.18 3.19
N PHE A 105 -7.75 19.72 4.02
CA PHE A 105 -9.20 19.55 3.90
C PHE A 105 -9.74 19.77 2.47
N LYS A 106 -9.24 20.76 1.73
CA LYS A 106 -9.64 21.02 0.32
C LYS A 106 -9.38 19.81 -0.59
N THR A 107 -8.32 19.04 -0.33
CA THR A 107 -8.02 17.81 -1.07
C THR A 107 -9.00 16.71 -0.70
N VAL A 108 -9.38 16.59 0.57
CA VAL A 108 -10.37 15.61 1.04
C VAL A 108 -11.73 15.89 0.40
N ASP A 109 -12.19 17.14 0.45
CA ASP A 109 -13.48 17.56 -0.09
C ASP A 109 -13.60 17.25 -1.60
N ARG A 110 -12.55 17.55 -2.38
CA ARG A 110 -12.48 17.23 -3.82
C ARG A 110 -12.52 15.74 -4.14
N ASN A 111 -12.11 14.87 -3.22
CA ASN A 111 -12.04 13.42 -3.44
C ASN A 111 -13.13 12.65 -2.67
N LYS A 112 -14.15 13.32 -2.14
CA LYS A 112 -15.20 12.75 -1.28
C LYS A 112 -15.97 11.58 -1.91
N PHE A 113 -16.14 11.56 -3.23
CA PHE A 113 -16.88 10.53 -3.96
C PHE A 113 -16.01 9.38 -4.49
N ARG A 114 -14.70 9.40 -4.18
CA ARG A 114 -13.76 8.36 -4.60
C ARG A 114 -13.58 7.33 -3.50
N ASN A 115 -13.05 6.16 -3.84
CA ASN A 115 -12.74 5.08 -2.90
C ASN A 115 -11.47 5.36 -2.07
N ILE A 116 -11.30 6.61 -1.61
CA ILE A 116 -10.11 7.09 -0.91
C ILE A 116 -10.51 7.57 0.48
N GLU A 117 -9.85 7.05 1.50
CA GLU A 117 -9.96 7.51 2.88
C GLU A 117 -8.69 8.22 3.31
N PHE A 118 -8.85 9.38 3.96
CA PHE A 118 -7.74 10.16 4.49
C PHE A 118 -7.74 10.06 6.02
N LYS A 119 -6.64 9.58 6.60
CA LYS A 119 -6.50 9.40 8.05
C LYS A 119 -5.90 10.60 8.78
N ASN A 120 -5.19 11.48 8.05
CA ASN A 120 -4.52 12.64 8.62
C ASN A 120 -4.91 13.90 7.83
N VAL A 121 -5.89 14.64 8.33
CA VAL A 121 -6.44 15.83 7.67
C VAL A 121 -6.08 17.09 8.47
N THR A 122 -5.55 18.09 7.78
CA THR A 122 -5.17 19.38 8.36
C THR A 122 -6.04 20.51 7.79
N TYR A 123 -6.52 21.39 8.66
CA TYR A 123 -7.19 22.63 8.28
C TYR A 123 -6.13 23.72 8.11
N THR A 124 -5.77 24.02 6.86
CA THR A 124 -4.87 25.12 6.47
C THR A 124 -5.53 25.95 5.39
#